data_AF-A0A069CYV9-F1
#
_entry.id   AF-A0A069CYV9-F1
#
_cell.length_a   1.000
_cell.length_b   1.000
_cell.length_c   1.000
_cell.angle_alpha   90.00
_cell.angle_beta   90.00
_cell.angle_gamma   90.00
#
_symmetry.space_group_name_H-M   'P 1'
#
loop_
_entity.id
_entity.type
_entity.pdbx_description
1 polymer ?
#
loop_
_entity_poly.entity_id
_entity_poly.type
_entity_poly.pdbx_seq_one_letter_code
_entity_poly.pdbx_strand_id
1 'polypeptide(L)'
;MQGQVEVGLIAARYIFGEWGGNLMGLLIALLLVSSISSMAFLGPRVSQVMGEDTYILRSLARKSAGGTPFVAIWVQYGISALLIITDSFELVTKYTGVTLSFFALMTVAGLFVHRHRFPHVVRPYRTWGYPVVPLLFIALILWSVVYLIHEDYYNTFVEHTQTVMWMSLMSAGTLLSGMMVYVMNQLIVHYKKQ
;
A
#
# COMPACT_ATOMS: atom_id res chain seq x y z
N MET A 1 11.31 18.07 -18.03
CA MET A 1 11.26 16.66 -17.58
C MET A 1 10.16 16.39 -16.53
N GLN A 2 9.55 17.41 -15.91
CA GLN A 2 8.42 17.21 -15.00
C GLN A 2 7.17 16.70 -15.74
N GLY A 3 6.44 15.77 -15.11
CA GLY A 3 5.13 15.28 -15.57
C GLY A 3 5.12 14.14 -16.58
N GLN A 4 6.29 13.62 -17.00
CA GLN A 4 6.35 12.51 -17.97
C GLN A 4 6.46 11.17 -17.24
N VAL A 5 5.59 10.21 -17.54
CA VAL A 5 5.61 8.87 -16.92
C VAL A 5 6.88 8.10 -17.30
N GLU A 6 7.46 8.40 -18.47
CA GLU A 6 8.62 7.71 -19.04
C GLU A 6 9.97 8.35 -18.67
N VAL A 7 10.13 8.84 -17.43
CA VAL A 7 11.34 9.57 -17.00
C VAL A 7 12.63 8.79 -17.27
N GLY A 8 12.61 7.47 -17.01
CA GLY A 8 13.79 6.60 -17.21
C GLY A 8 14.23 6.48 -18.66
N LEU A 9 13.28 6.34 -19.60
CA LEU A 9 13.57 6.27 -21.03
C LEU A 9 14.06 7.62 -21.56
N ILE A 10 13.41 8.71 -21.14
CA ILE A 10 13.79 10.07 -21.53
C ILE A 10 15.21 10.38 -21.06
N ALA A 11 15.52 10.11 -19.79
CA ALA A 11 16.86 10.32 -19.25
C ALA A 11 17.92 9.48 -19.99
N ALA A 12 17.61 8.21 -20.28
CA ALA A 12 18.52 7.34 -21.03
C ALA A 12 18.75 7.82 -22.47
N ARG A 13 17.73 8.38 -23.14
CA ARG A 13 17.89 9.01 -24.46
C ARG A 13 18.84 10.20 -24.42
N TYR A 14 18.76 11.03 -23.38
CA TYR A 14 19.67 12.17 -23.22
C TYR A 14 21.12 11.76 -22.93
N ILE A 15 21.34 10.67 -22.21
CA ILE A 15 22.70 10.22 -21.82
C ILE A 15 23.34 9.34 -22.90
N PHE A 16 22.60 8.38 -23.45
CA PHE A 16 23.10 7.31 -24.31
C PHE A 16 22.60 7.39 -25.76
N GLY A 17 21.85 8.43 -26.11
CA GLY A 17 21.23 8.58 -27.44
C GLY A 17 20.01 7.66 -27.64
N GLU A 18 19.46 7.68 -28.86
CA GLU A 18 18.24 6.93 -29.19
C GLU A 18 18.35 5.42 -28.96
N TRP A 19 19.49 4.82 -29.33
CA TRP A 19 19.70 3.39 -29.18
C TRP A 19 19.74 2.96 -27.71
N GLY A 20 20.49 3.70 -26.87
CA GLY A 20 20.56 3.42 -25.44
C GLY A 20 19.22 3.66 -24.73
N GLY A 21 18.47 4.69 -25.15
CA GLY A 21 17.12 4.94 -24.66
C GLY A 21 16.14 3.81 -24.98
N ASN A 22 16.16 3.27 -26.20
CA ASN A 22 15.29 2.17 -26.60
C ASN A 22 15.66 0.86 -25.88
N LEU A 23 16.96 0.56 -25.71
CA LEU A 23 17.41 -0.60 -24.93
C LEU A 23 16.97 -0.49 -23.47
N MET A 24 17.14 0.68 -22.85
CA MET A 24 16.69 0.93 -21.48
C MET A 24 15.17 0.82 -21.36
N GLY A 25 14.42 1.34 -22.32
CA GLY A 25 12.96 1.20 -22.39
C GLY A 25 12.53 -0.27 -22.40
N LEU A 26 13.20 -1.11 -23.20
CA LEU A 26 12.94 -2.54 -23.26
C LEU A 26 13.22 -3.23 -21.92
N LEU A 27 14.34 -2.90 -21.28
CA LEU A 27 14.69 -3.44 -19.95
C LEU A 27 13.66 -3.05 -18.89
N ILE A 28 13.25 -1.78 -18.84
CA ILE A 28 12.22 -1.30 -17.92
C ILE A 28 10.89 -2.03 -18.19
N ALA A 29 10.50 -2.18 -19.45
CA ALA A 29 9.27 -2.89 -19.81
C ALA A 29 9.29 -4.36 -19.32
N LEU A 30 10.39 -5.08 -19.51
CA LEU A 30 10.55 -6.46 -19.02
C LEU A 30 10.48 -6.54 -17.49
N LEU A 31 11.11 -5.60 -16.78
CA LEU A 31 11.08 -5.54 -15.31
C LEU A 31 9.67 -5.24 -14.78
N LEU A 32 8.93 -4.36 -15.44
CA LEU A 32 7.55 -4.04 -15.09
C LEU A 32 6.63 -5.25 -15.27
N VAL A 33 6.74 -5.96 -16.40
CA VAL A 33 5.95 -7.19 -16.65
C VAL A 33 6.22 -8.24 -15.58
N SER A 34 7.50 -8.45 -15.22
CA SER A 34 7.89 -9.38 -14.15
C SER A 34 7.32 -8.97 -12.79
N SER A 35 7.41 -7.69 -12.44
CA SER A 35 6.93 -7.16 -11.16
C SER A 35 5.41 -7.26 -11.02
N ILE A 36 4.68 -6.88 -12.08
CA ILE A 36 3.21 -6.97 -12.13
C ILE A 36 2.77 -8.44 -11.99
N SER A 37 3.46 -9.36 -12.67
CA SER A 37 3.15 -10.80 -12.56
C SER A 37 3.29 -11.29 -11.12
N SER A 38 4.39 -10.94 -10.43
CA SER A 38 4.61 -11.31 -9.03
C SER A 38 3.52 -10.76 -8.10
N MET A 39 3.18 -9.47 -8.25
CA MET A 39 2.15 -8.83 -7.42
C MET A 39 0.74 -9.37 -7.70
N ALA A 40 0.44 -9.76 -8.94
CA ALA A 40 -0.83 -10.39 -9.31
C ALA A 40 -1.05 -11.74 -8.60
N PHE A 41 0.02 -12.48 -8.29
CA PHE A 41 -0.06 -13.73 -7.53
C PHE A 41 -0.11 -13.50 -6.01
N LEU A 42 0.63 -12.52 -5.50
CA LEU A 42 0.71 -12.26 -4.05
C LEU A 42 -0.53 -11.55 -3.50
N GLY A 43 -1.09 -10.58 -4.24
CA GLY A 43 -2.22 -9.78 -3.78
C GLY A 43 -3.45 -10.58 -3.34
N PRO A 44 -3.94 -11.56 -4.13
CA PRO A 44 -5.12 -12.33 -3.78
C PRO A 44 -4.94 -13.19 -2.53
N ARG A 45 -3.71 -13.61 -2.21
CA ARG A 45 -3.41 -14.41 -1.01
C ARG A 45 -3.57 -13.60 0.27
N VAL A 46 -3.21 -12.32 0.25
CA VAL A 46 -3.43 -11.42 1.38
C VAL A 46 -4.93 -11.29 1.64
N SER A 47 -5.70 -10.99 0.60
CA SER A 47 -7.17 -10.89 0.67
C SER A 47 -7.84 -12.19 1.10
N GLN A 48 -7.30 -13.35 0.71
CA GLN A 48 -7.77 -14.65 1.15
C GLN A 48 -7.58 -14.84 2.66
N VAL A 49 -6.39 -14.59 3.19
CA VAL A 49 -6.10 -14.73 4.64
C VAL A 49 -6.97 -13.75 5.44
N MET A 50 -7.13 -12.51 4.97
CA MET A 50 -8.06 -11.55 5.58
C MET A 50 -9.51 -12.07 5.61
N GLY A 51 -9.93 -12.78 4.56
CA GLY A 51 -11.24 -13.43 4.51
C GLY A 51 -11.37 -14.68 5.40
N GLU A 52 -10.27 -15.35 5.73
CA GLU A 52 -10.26 -16.49 6.67
C GLU A 52 -10.43 -15.99 8.11
N ASP A 53 -9.81 -14.85 8.44
CA ASP A 53 -9.87 -14.24 9.77
C ASP A 53 -11.14 -13.40 10.01
N THR A 54 -11.76 -12.86 8.96
CA THR A 54 -12.91 -11.94 9.05
C THR A 54 -14.17 -12.57 8.46
N TYR A 55 -15.21 -12.75 9.28
CA TYR A 55 -16.46 -13.39 8.85
C TYR A 55 -17.16 -12.64 7.70
N ILE A 56 -17.16 -11.31 7.75
CA ILE A 56 -17.76 -10.45 6.71
C ILE A 56 -17.08 -10.66 5.35
N LEU A 57 -15.78 -10.95 5.34
CA LEU A 57 -14.98 -11.13 4.12
C LEU A 57 -14.81 -12.60 3.74
N ARG A 58 -15.54 -13.53 4.37
CA ARG A 58 -15.42 -14.98 4.15
C ARG A 58 -15.63 -15.41 2.69
N SER A 59 -16.30 -14.59 1.89
CA SER A 59 -16.39 -14.77 0.43
C SER A 59 -15.00 -14.81 -0.25
N LEU A 60 -14.07 -13.97 0.20
CA LEU A 60 -12.71 -13.88 -0.35
C LEU A 60 -11.84 -15.10 0.00
N ALA A 61 -12.19 -15.81 1.08
CA ALA A 61 -11.52 -17.05 1.48
C ALA A 61 -11.95 -18.29 0.67
N ARG A 62 -12.91 -18.15 -0.25
CA ARG A 62 -13.37 -19.29 -1.08
C ARG A 62 -12.26 -19.73 -2.04
N LYS A 63 -11.81 -20.97 -1.87
CA LYS A 63 -10.78 -21.61 -2.70
C LYS A 63 -11.42 -22.48 -3.77
N SER A 64 -10.79 -22.54 -4.94
CA SER A 64 -11.08 -23.54 -5.97
C SER A 64 -10.52 -24.91 -5.57
N ALA A 65 -10.86 -25.96 -6.31
CA ALA A 65 -10.35 -27.33 -6.09
C ALA A 65 -8.81 -27.41 -6.06
N GLY A 66 -8.12 -26.51 -6.77
CA GLY A 66 -6.66 -26.38 -6.76
C GLY A 66 -6.07 -25.51 -5.65
N GLY A 67 -6.86 -25.11 -4.64
CA GLY A 67 -6.40 -24.28 -3.52
C GLY A 67 -6.27 -22.78 -3.82
N THR A 68 -6.52 -22.36 -5.06
CA THR A 68 -6.41 -20.95 -5.49
C THR A 68 -7.64 -20.13 -5.09
N PRO A 69 -7.48 -18.93 -4.47
CA PRO A 69 -8.60 -18.08 -4.06
C PRO A 69 -9.21 -17.32 -5.26
N PHE A 70 -10.13 -17.98 -5.98
CA PHE A 70 -10.68 -17.44 -7.23
C PHE A 70 -11.45 -16.12 -7.04
N VAL A 71 -12.20 -15.98 -5.94
CA VAL A 71 -12.99 -14.76 -5.65
C VAL A 71 -12.05 -13.57 -5.43
N ALA A 72 -10.98 -13.75 -4.66
CA ALA A 72 -10.01 -12.70 -4.39
C ALA A 72 -9.28 -12.24 -5.68
N ILE A 73 -8.98 -13.17 -6.59
CA ILE A 73 -8.38 -12.84 -7.90
C ILE A 73 -9.32 -11.96 -8.72
N TRP A 74 -10.59 -12.35 -8.85
CA TRP A 74 -11.56 -11.58 -9.62
C TRP A 74 -11.82 -10.19 -9.04
N VAL A 75 -11.89 -10.08 -7.71
CA VAL A 75 -12.04 -8.79 -7.03
C VAL A 75 -10.83 -7.90 -7.31
N GLN A 76 -9.60 -8.42 -7.15
CA GLN A 76 -8.38 -7.65 -7.43
C GLN A 76 -8.29 -7.22 -8.89
N TYR A 77 -8.61 -8.11 -9.84
CA TYR A 77 -8.61 -7.78 -11.26
C TYR A 77 -9.67 -6.73 -11.60
N GLY A 78 -10.87 -6.85 -11.03
CA GLY A 78 -11.95 -5.86 -11.20
C GLY A 78 -11.54 -4.46 -10.72
N ILE A 79 -10.97 -4.37 -9.52
CA ILE A 79 -10.48 -3.08 -8.98
C ILE A 79 -9.36 -2.53 -9.88
N SER A 80 -8.41 -3.38 -10.29
CA SER A 80 -7.30 -2.96 -11.16
C SER A 80 -7.79 -2.44 -12.51
N ALA A 81 -8.75 -3.14 -13.13
CA ALA A 81 -9.33 -2.73 -14.40
C ALA A 81 -10.07 -1.38 -14.29
N LEU A 82 -10.83 -1.17 -13.21
CA LEU A 82 -11.50 0.12 -12.95
C LEU A 82 -10.49 1.27 -12.81
N LEU A 83 -9.39 1.06 -12.09
CA LEU A 83 -8.35 2.07 -11.91
C LEU A 83 -7.63 2.40 -13.22
N ILE A 84 -7.40 1.42 -14.09
CA ILE A 84 -6.82 1.62 -15.42
C ILE A 84 -7.77 2.46 -16.30
N ILE A 85 -9.07 2.16 -16.29
CA ILE A 85 -10.07 2.92 -17.06
C ILE A 85 -10.16 4.39 -16.60
N THR A 86 -9.90 4.65 -15.32
CA THR A 86 -9.97 6.00 -14.73
C THR A 86 -8.64 6.78 -14.88
N ASP A 87 -7.63 6.21 -15.55
CA ASP A 87 -6.29 6.78 -15.77
C ASP A 87 -5.65 7.45 -14.53
N SER A 88 -5.88 6.83 -13.37
CA SER A 88 -5.63 7.44 -12.06
C SER A 88 -4.22 7.14 -11.54
N PHE A 89 -3.19 7.24 -12.38
CA PHE A 89 -1.82 6.84 -12.00
C PHE A 89 -1.28 7.64 -10.79
N GLU A 90 -1.40 8.97 -10.85
CA GLU A 90 -0.92 9.84 -9.78
C GLU A 90 -1.69 9.59 -8.48
N LEU A 91 -3.01 9.41 -8.57
CA LEU A 91 -3.87 9.09 -7.45
C LEU A 91 -3.46 7.78 -6.78
N VAL A 92 -3.31 6.70 -7.56
CA VAL A 92 -2.95 5.38 -7.04
C VAL A 92 -1.57 5.41 -6.38
N THR A 93 -0.60 6.10 -6.98
CA THR A 93 0.77 6.20 -6.45
C THR A 93 0.80 6.96 -5.12
N LYS A 94 0.17 8.14 -5.06
CA LYS A 94 0.10 8.94 -3.83
C LYS A 94 -0.69 8.23 -2.73
N TYR A 95 -1.86 7.68 -3.06
CA TYR A 95 -2.70 6.91 -2.12
C TYR A 95 -1.96 5.71 -1.53
N THR A 96 -1.29 4.92 -2.37
CA THR A 96 -0.55 3.72 -1.93
C THR A 96 0.64 4.11 -1.05
N GLY A 97 1.37 5.18 -1.42
CA GLY A 97 2.49 5.70 -0.63
C GLY A 97 2.11 6.08 0.79
N VAL A 98 1.02 6.85 0.95
CA VAL A 98 0.51 7.25 2.28
C VAL A 98 0.05 6.03 3.08
N THR A 99 -0.75 5.16 2.46
CA THR A 99 -1.32 3.98 3.12
C THR A 99 -0.23 3.02 3.61
N LEU A 100 0.76 2.70 2.76
CA LEU A 100 1.87 1.83 3.14
C LEU A 100 2.76 2.44 4.22
N SER A 101 3.03 3.75 4.14
CA SER A 101 3.82 4.47 5.13
C SER A 101 3.14 4.42 6.50
N PHE A 102 1.83 4.62 6.55
CA PHE A 102 1.05 4.52 7.79
C PHE A 102 1.12 3.12 8.41
N PHE A 103 0.90 2.06 7.62
CA PHE A 103 0.99 0.68 8.11
C PHE A 103 2.42 0.29 8.52
N ALA A 104 3.44 0.81 7.84
CA ALA A 104 4.83 0.62 8.22
C ALA A 104 5.13 1.29 9.57
N LEU A 105 4.63 2.51 9.81
CA LEU A 105 4.71 3.19 11.10
C LEU A 105 4.06 2.35 12.20
N MET A 106 2.83 1.88 11.98
CA MET A 106 2.13 1.03 12.96
C MET A 106 2.90 -0.26 13.26
N THR A 107 3.52 -0.87 12.26
CA THR A 107 4.32 -2.09 12.42
C THR A 107 5.55 -1.84 13.29
N VAL A 108 6.27 -0.74 13.06
CA VAL A 108 7.44 -0.37 13.87
C VAL A 108 7.05 0.12 15.26
N ALA A 109 5.94 0.85 15.41
CA ALA A 109 5.38 1.16 16.72
C ALA A 109 5.00 -0.12 17.49
N GLY A 110 4.43 -1.11 16.79
CA GLY A 110 4.13 -2.44 17.31
C GLY A 110 5.35 -3.16 17.88
N LEU A 111 6.55 -2.92 17.34
CA LEU A 111 7.80 -3.47 17.91
C LEU A 111 8.03 -2.98 19.35
N PHE A 112 7.80 -1.70 19.63
CA PHE A 112 7.94 -1.15 20.99
C PHE A 112 6.88 -1.71 21.93
N VAL A 113 5.63 -1.79 21.47
CA VAL A 113 4.52 -2.37 22.24
C VAL A 113 4.78 -3.84 22.54
N HIS A 114 5.21 -4.63 21.56
CA HIS A 114 5.51 -6.04 21.74
C HIS A 114 6.69 -6.25 22.71
N ARG A 115 7.70 -5.36 22.66
CA ARG A 115 8.82 -5.41 23.60
C ARG A 115 8.42 -5.11 25.04
N HIS A 116 7.47 -4.20 25.24
CA HIS A 116 6.95 -3.86 26.56
C HIS A 116 5.99 -4.93 27.10
N ARG A 117 5.13 -5.50 26.24
CA ARG A 117 4.10 -6.46 26.64
C ARG A 117 4.62 -7.88 26.82
N PHE A 118 5.66 -8.26 26.06
CA PHE A 118 6.26 -9.59 26.11
C PHE A 118 7.78 -9.51 26.35
N PRO A 119 8.21 -9.12 27.57
CA PRO A 119 9.63 -8.98 27.89
C PRO A 119 10.37 -10.32 27.95
N HIS A 120 9.70 -11.41 28.32
CA HIS A 120 10.32 -12.71 28.60
C HIS A 120 10.35 -13.70 27.41
N VAL A 121 9.86 -13.31 26.24
CA VAL A 121 9.86 -14.20 25.06
C VAL A 121 11.27 -14.34 24.50
N VAL A 122 11.66 -15.57 24.14
CA VAL A 122 12.94 -15.84 23.46
C VAL A 122 12.91 -15.15 22.09
N ARG A 123 13.88 -14.27 21.83
CA ARG A 123 13.96 -13.51 20.57
C ARG A 123 15.14 -14.03 19.74
N PRO A 124 14.89 -14.87 18.72
CA PRO A 124 15.94 -15.37 17.82
C PRO A 124 16.68 -14.25 17.08
N TYR A 125 15.98 -13.13 16.83
CA TYR A 125 16.54 -11.94 16.21
C TYR A 125 16.26 -10.70 17.06
N ARG A 126 17.28 -9.83 17.19
CA ARG A 126 17.17 -8.51 17.81
C ARG A 126 17.55 -7.45 16.79
N THR A 127 16.69 -6.45 16.64
CA THR A 127 16.95 -5.30 15.77
C THR A 127 18.26 -4.63 16.15
N TRP A 128 19.19 -4.55 15.19
CA TRP A 128 20.44 -3.84 15.36
C TRP A 128 20.18 -2.34 15.60
N GLY A 129 20.96 -1.72 16.49
CA GLY A 129 20.81 -0.30 16.84
C GLY A 129 19.51 0.04 17.56
N TYR A 130 18.84 -0.92 18.18
CA TYR A 130 17.66 -0.64 19.01
C TYR A 130 18.04 0.15 20.27
N PRO A 131 17.30 1.23 20.64
CA PRO A 131 16.06 1.73 20.04
C PRO A 131 16.24 2.83 18.97
N VAL A 132 17.47 3.27 18.69
CA VAL A 132 17.74 4.44 17.83
C VAL A 132 17.29 4.22 16.39
N VAL A 133 17.61 3.08 15.78
CA VAL A 133 17.26 2.81 14.37
C VAL A 133 15.75 2.78 14.15
N PRO A 134 14.93 2.08 14.97
CA PRO A 134 13.47 2.15 14.84
C PRO A 134 12.88 3.55 15.13
N LEU A 135 13.46 4.31 16.07
CA LEU A 135 13.02 5.68 16.35
C LEU A 135 13.26 6.60 15.15
N LEU A 136 14.44 6.50 14.53
CA LEU A 136 14.78 7.25 13.32
C LEU A 136 13.83 6.90 12.17
N PHE A 137 13.51 5.62 11.99
CA PHE A 137 12.54 5.19 10.99
C PHE A 137 11.15 5.80 11.22
N ILE A 138 10.65 5.78 12.47
CA ILE A 138 9.38 6.42 12.81
C ILE A 138 9.46 7.93 12.53
N ALA A 139 10.55 8.59 12.89
CA ALA A 139 10.73 10.02 12.65
C ALA A 139 10.70 10.36 11.15
N LEU A 140 11.37 9.57 10.31
CA LEU A 140 11.36 9.77 8.86
C LEU A 140 9.98 9.54 8.25
N ILE A 141 9.25 8.50 8.67
CA ILE A 141 7.89 8.29 8.17
C ILE A 141 6.96 9.41 8.62
N LEU A 142 7.04 9.83 9.89
CA LEU A 142 6.24 10.94 10.39
C LEU A 142 6.53 12.21 9.59
N TRP A 143 7.80 12.49 9.31
CA TRP A 143 8.19 13.59 8.45
C TRP A 143 7.58 13.48 7.05
N SER A 144 7.69 12.32 6.40
CA SER A 144 7.10 12.09 5.07
C SER A 144 5.58 12.27 5.06
N VAL A 145 4.87 11.75 6.06
CA VAL A 145 3.40 11.89 6.14
C VAL A 145 3.00 13.36 6.37
N VAL A 146 3.69 14.07 7.26
CA VAL A 146 3.45 15.50 7.50
C VAL A 146 3.72 16.32 6.24
N TYR A 147 4.81 16.02 5.53
CA TYR A 147 5.14 16.67 4.27
C TYR A 147 4.04 16.47 3.23
N LEU A 148 3.54 15.23 3.07
CA LEU A 148 2.46 14.94 2.11
C LEU A 148 1.16 15.66 2.44
N ILE A 149 0.79 15.76 3.73
CA ILE A 149 -0.38 16.53 4.17
C ILE A 149 -0.19 18.02 3.91
N HIS A 150 1.02 18.53 4.14
CA HIS A 150 1.35 19.92 3.89
C HIS A 150 1.30 20.26 2.39
N GLU A 151 1.80 19.36 1.54
CA GLU A 151 1.72 19.48 0.08
C GLU A 151 0.26 19.50 -0.38
N ASP A 152 -0.58 18.58 0.11
CA ASP A 152 -2.02 18.51 -0.22
C ASP A 152 -2.76 19.78 0.25
N TYR A 153 -2.40 20.31 1.41
CA TYR A 153 -2.93 21.58 1.93
C TYR A 153 -2.52 22.76 1.04
N TYR A 154 -1.25 22.86 0.67
CA TYR A 154 -0.74 23.95 -0.17
C TYR A 154 -1.39 23.96 -1.55
N ASN A 155 -1.48 22.79 -2.19
CA ASN A 155 -2.10 22.62 -3.51
C ASN A 155 -3.61 22.96 -3.51
N THR A 156 -4.28 22.76 -2.37
CA THR A 156 -5.72 23.05 -2.22
C THR A 156 -5.97 24.53 -1.91
N PHE A 157 -5.28 25.08 -0.90
CA PHE A 157 -5.62 26.39 -0.33
C PHE A 157 -4.80 27.55 -0.88
N VAL A 158 -3.58 27.31 -1.37
CA VAL A 158 -2.69 28.36 -1.88
C VAL A 158 -2.72 28.40 -3.39
N GLU A 159 -2.54 27.25 -4.02
CA GLU A 159 -2.40 27.18 -5.49
C GLU A 159 -3.75 26.96 -6.20
N HIS A 160 -4.82 26.63 -5.45
CA HIS A 160 -6.16 26.31 -5.95
C HIS A 160 -6.17 25.34 -7.15
N THR A 161 -5.15 24.49 -7.26
CA THR A 161 -5.04 23.50 -8.32
C THR A 161 -5.94 22.30 -8.01
N GLN A 162 -6.21 22.05 -6.72
CA GLN A 162 -7.20 21.07 -6.27
C GLN A 162 -8.34 21.75 -5.50
N THR A 163 -9.57 21.27 -5.71
CA THR A 163 -10.78 21.86 -5.11
C THR A 163 -11.00 21.43 -3.66
N VAL A 164 -10.51 20.24 -3.28
CA VAL A 164 -10.46 19.76 -1.89
C VAL A 164 -9.32 18.75 -1.73
N MET A 165 -8.91 18.48 -0.48
CA MET A 165 -7.87 17.50 -0.10
C MET A 165 -8.34 16.04 -0.27
N TRP A 166 -8.88 15.69 -1.44
CA TRP A 166 -9.49 14.38 -1.70
C TRP A 166 -8.51 13.25 -1.43
N MET A 167 -7.21 13.44 -1.70
CA MET A 167 -6.21 12.37 -1.59
C MET A 167 -5.93 12.00 -0.12
N SER A 168 -5.74 13.01 0.74
CA SER A 168 -5.60 12.79 2.19
C SER A 168 -6.89 12.26 2.82
N LEU A 169 -8.05 12.80 2.40
CA LEU A 169 -9.37 12.36 2.86
C LEU A 169 -9.67 10.90 2.48
N MET A 170 -9.39 10.51 1.25
CA MET A 170 -9.59 9.13 0.79
C MET A 170 -8.67 8.17 1.52
N SER A 171 -7.41 8.55 1.76
CA SER A 171 -6.45 7.73 2.53
C SER A 171 -6.88 7.56 3.99
N ALA A 172 -7.33 8.64 4.64
CA ALA A 172 -7.89 8.56 5.99
C ALA A 172 -9.18 7.72 6.01
N GLY A 173 -10.05 7.92 5.02
CA GLY A 173 -11.31 7.19 4.86
C GLY A 173 -11.12 5.70 4.67
N THR A 174 -10.13 5.26 3.89
CA THR A 174 -9.84 3.84 3.68
C THR A 174 -9.20 3.19 4.91
N LEU A 175 -8.36 3.92 5.65
CA LEU A 175 -7.85 3.45 6.94
C LEU A 175 -8.98 3.29 7.97
N LEU A 176 -9.89 4.26 8.05
CA LEU A 176 -11.06 4.20 8.95
C LEU A 176 -12.06 3.13 8.53
N SER A 177 -12.28 2.91 7.23
CA SER A 177 -13.18 1.87 6.75
C SER A 177 -12.68 0.48 7.12
N GLY A 178 -11.36 0.24 7.09
CA GLY A 178 -10.76 -1.00 7.60
C GLY A 178 -11.04 -1.23 9.09
N MET A 179 -10.91 -0.18 9.91
CA MET A 179 -11.25 -0.25 11.34
C MET A 179 -12.75 -0.49 11.56
N MET A 180 -13.61 0.15 10.77
CA MET A 180 -15.06 -0.03 10.83
C MET A 180 -15.47 -1.48 10.50
N VAL A 181 -14.90 -2.06 9.45
CA VAL A 181 -15.14 -3.48 9.09
C VAL A 181 -14.71 -4.41 10.21
N TYR A 182 -13.58 -4.14 10.86
CA TYR A 182 -13.11 -4.92 12.01
C TYR A 182 -14.08 -4.84 13.21
N VAL A 183 -14.52 -3.64 13.59
CA VAL A 183 -15.46 -3.44 14.71
C VAL A 183 -16.80 -4.09 14.40
N MET A 184 -17.31 -3.93 13.17
CA MET A 184 -18.56 -4.55 12.73
C MET A 184 -18.46 -6.09 12.76
N ASN A 185 -17.31 -6.65 12.37
CA ASN A 185 -17.07 -8.08 12.48
C ASN A 185 -17.07 -8.55 13.94
N GLN A 186 -16.41 -7.82 14.85
CA GLN A 186 -16.41 -8.12 16.29
C GLN A 186 -17.83 -8.08 16.88
N LEU A 187 -18.63 -7.07 16.55
CA LEU A 187 -20.02 -6.95 17.00
C LEU A 187 -20.89 -8.13 16.52
N ILE A 188 -20.80 -8.50 15.24
CA ILE A 188 -21.57 -9.62 14.67
C ILE A 188 -21.15 -10.95 15.31
N VAL A 189 -19.85 -11.18 15.49
CA VAL A 189 -19.35 -12.42 16.12
C VAL A 189 -19.74 -12.48 17.60
N HIS A 190 -19.74 -11.35 18.31
CA HIS A 190 -20.18 -11.29 19.71
C HIS A 190 -21.69 -11.56 19.83
N TYR A 191 -22.51 -10.99 18.94
CA TYR A 191 -23.96 -11.18 18.92
C TYR A 191 -24.38 -12.62 18.55
N LYS A 192 -23.57 -13.32 17.76
CA LYS A 192 -23.85 -14.71 17.34
C LYS A 192 -23.36 -15.78 18.34
N LYS A 193 -22.60 -15.37 19.36
CA LYS A 193 -22.12 -16.23 20.46
C LYS A 193 -23.00 -16.16 21.72
N GLN A 194 -23.96 -15.24 21.77
CA GLN A 194 -25.07 -15.25 22.74
C GLN A 194 -26.27 -15.98 22.13
#